data_AF-A0A5C7DUA8-F1
#
_entry.id   AF-A0A5C7DUA8-F1
#
_cell.length_a   1.000
_cell.length_b   1.000
_cell.length_c   1.000
_cell.angle_alpha   90.00
_cell.angle_beta   90.00
_cell.angle_gamma   90.00
#
_symmetry.space_group_name_H-M   'P 1'
#
loop_
_entity.id
_entity.type
_entity.pdbx_description
1 polymer ?
#
loop_
_entity_poly.entity_id
_entity_poly.type
_entity_poly.pdbx_seq_one_letter_code
_entity_poly.pdbx_strand_id
1 'polypeptide(L)'
;MIIKNLKMIQASIEDIRTLTIYSFLDEDEELSRKASRIVLNLNNDIISYLLYNERNITNHKTYFLFDKERFKVFEDFLFFLNTRLEEDFLQNKIKSHDFSHIVYYTSSLIGNNWGFSHIYIGDLSKKFTCKFDNSKTAIILNTMRKLNKITDNVTRRIRKDFFLDNQAKEKLKENINKILENFNKKTLTNLNTLQSKLKECTNE
;
A
#
# COMPACT_ATOMS: atom_id res chain seq x y z
N MET A 1 6.92 4.75 -18.85
CA MET A 1 5.90 5.55 -18.14
C MET A 1 5.70 5.07 -16.70
N ILE A 2 5.36 3.79 -16.49
CA ILE A 2 5.12 3.21 -15.16
C ILE A 2 6.29 3.38 -14.17
N ILE A 3 7.54 3.16 -14.60
CA ILE A 3 8.74 3.34 -13.75
C ILE A 3 8.83 4.79 -13.22
N LYS A 4 8.62 5.77 -14.09
CA LYS A 4 8.65 7.19 -13.71
C LYS A 4 7.55 7.50 -12.70
N ASN A 5 6.35 6.97 -12.93
CA ASN A 5 5.22 7.27 -12.06
C ASN A 5 5.33 6.59 -10.69
N LEU A 6 5.83 5.35 -10.61
CA LEU A 6 6.11 4.69 -9.33
C LEU A 6 7.15 5.48 -8.51
N LYS A 7 8.19 6.00 -9.16
CA LYS A 7 9.17 6.90 -8.52
C LYS A 7 8.53 8.21 -8.04
N MET A 8 7.62 8.79 -8.80
CA MET A 8 6.90 10.00 -8.39
C MET A 8 6.00 9.73 -7.17
N ILE A 9 5.24 8.63 -7.18
CA ILE A 9 4.42 8.24 -6.01
C ILE A 9 5.30 8.01 -4.79
N GLN A 10 6.43 7.33 -4.95
CA GLN A 10 7.38 7.10 -3.86
C GLN A 10 7.92 8.42 -3.28
N ALA A 11 8.32 9.37 -4.14
CA ALA A 11 8.77 10.69 -3.70
C ALA A 11 7.65 11.43 -2.95
N SER A 12 6.44 11.44 -3.49
CA SER A 12 5.27 12.05 -2.85
C SER A 12 4.92 11.44 -1.48
N ILE A 13 5.12 10.13 -1.30
CA ILE A 13 4.94 9.46 0.00
C ILE A 13 6.01 9.92 1.01
N GLU A 14 7.26 10.07 0.58
CA GLU A 14 8.33 10.61 1.45
C GLU A 14 8.14 12.09 1.75
N ASP A 15 7.62 12.89 0.81
CA ASP A 15 7.27 14.29 1.06
C ASP A 15 6.17 14.39 2.12
N ILE A 16 5.10 13.60 2.00
CA ILE A 16 4.04 13.55 3.04
C ILE A 16 4.64 13.08 4.37
N ARG A 17 5.48 12.04 4.37
CA ARG A 17 6.12 11.53 5.59
C ARG A 17 6.95 12.62 6.27
N THR A 18 7.72 13.38 5.49
CA THR A 18 8.51 14.53 5.97
C THR A 18 7.60 15.59 6.57
N LEU A 19 6.56 16.02 5.86
CA LEU A 19 5.57 16.96 6.39
C LEU A 19 4.90 16.46 7.68
N THR A 20 4.65 15.15 7.78
CA THR A 20 4.07 14.52 8.98
C THR A 20 5.03 14.49 10.17
N ILE A 21 6.35 14.51 9.93
CA ILE A 21 7.38 14.51 10.99
C ILE A 21 7.72 15.95 11.43
N TYR A 22 7.66 16.92 10.53
CA TYR A 22 8.17 18.28 10.76
C TYR A 22 7.13 19.31 11.26
N SER A 23 5.82 19.02 11.31
CA SER A 23 4.83 19.99 11.81
C SER A 23 4.95 20.20 13.33
N PHE A 24 5.56 21.34 13.72
CA PHE A 24 5.76 21.74 15.12
C PHE A 24 5.19 23.14 15.45
N LEU A 25 4.33 23.73 14.61
CA LEU A 25 3.66 25.01 14.89
C LEU A 25 2.19 24.99 14.42
N ASP A 26 1.28 25.44 15.29
CA ASP A 26 -0.18 25.47 15.07
C ASP A 26 -0.60 26.29 13.82
N GLU A 27 0.22 27.23 13.36
CA GLU A 27 -0.06 28.10 12.20
C GLU A 27 0.09 27.38 10.84
N ASP A 28 0.81 26.25 10.78
CA ASP A 28 1.09 25.51 9.53
C ASP A 28 0.26 24.22 9.37
N GLU A 29 -0.63 23.92 10.32
CA GLU A 29 -1.41 22.68 10.35
C GLU A 29 -2.40 22.60 9.17
N GLU A 30 -3.16 23.67 8.91
CA GLU A 30 -4.17 23.65 7.86
C GLU A 30 -3.55 23.55 6.45
N LEU A 31 -2.40 24.19 6.25
CA LEU A 31 -1.65 24.14 4.99
C LEU A 31 -1.10 22.73 4.75
N SER A 32 -0.49 22.14 5.77
CA SER A 32 0.06 20.78 5.72
C SER A 32 -1.04 19.73 5.49
N ARG A 33 -2.24 19.94 6.06
CA ARG A 33 -3.43 19.12 5.82
C ARG A 33 -3.91 19.22 4.37
N LYS A 34 -3.98 20.43 3.82
CA LYS A 34 -4.36 20.67 2.41
C LYS A 34 -3.35 20.03 1.46
N ALA A 35 -2.06 20.20 1.71
CA ALA A 35 -0.99 19.59 0.92
C ALA A 35 -1.10 18.06 0.94
N SER A 36 -1.25 17.45 2.12
CA SER A 36 -1.40 16.00 2.28
C SER A 36 -2.61 15.44 1.53
N ARG A 37 -3.74 16.16 1.56
CA ARG A 37 -4.96 15.78 0.82
C ARG A 37 -4.77 15.89 -0.70
N ILE A 38 -4.11 16.95 -1.19
CA ILE A 38 -3.82 17.12 -2.61
C ILE A 38 -2.93 15.97 -3.09
N VAL A 39 -1.87 15.66 -2.35
CA VAL A 39 -0.94 14.58 -2.70
C VAL A 39 -1.64 13.21 -2.67
N LEU A 40 -2.50 12.94 -1.69
CA LEU A 40 -3.31 11.71 -1.66
C LEU A 40 -4.21 11.58 -2.90
N ASN A 41 -4.93 12.65 -3.26
CA ASN A 41 -5.83 12.64 -4.42
C ASN A 41 -5.03 12.39 -5.71
N LEU A 42 -3.92 13.12 -5.90
CA LEU A 42 -3.03 12.95 -7.04
C LEU A 42 -2.50 11.51 -7.12
N ASN A 43 -2.09 10.94 -5.99
CA ASN A 43 -1.63 9.55 -5.95
C ASN A 43 -2.74 8.58 -6.40
N ASN A 44 -3.96 8.72 -5.88
CA ASN A 44 -5.08 7.85 -6.25
C ASN A 44 -5.46 7.96 -7.74
N ASP A 45 -5.42 9.17 -8.29
CA ASP A 45 -5.70 9.41 -9.70
C ASP A 45 -4.60 8.82 -10.59
N ILE A 46 -3.33 9.02 -10.22
CA ILE A 46 -2.18 8.45 -10.93
C ILE A 46 -2.24 6.92 -10.89
N ILE A 47 -2.54 6.31 -9.75
CA ILE A 47 -2.68 4.85 -9.63
C ILE A 47 -3.80 4.36 -10.54
N SER A 48 -5.00 4.93 -10.43
CA SER A 48 -6.15 4.51 -11.24
C SER A 48 -5.85 4.61 -12.73
N TYR A 49 -5.21 5.71 -13.14
CA TYR A 49 -4.77 5.93 -14.52
C TYR A 49 -3.68 4.94 -14.96
N LEU A 50 -2.69 4.66 -14.11
CA LEU A 50 -1.66 3.67 -14.36
C LEU A 50 -2.25 2.28 -14.56
N LEU A 51 -3.13 1.84 -13.66
CA LEU A 51 -3.76 0.52 -13.74
C LEU A 51 -4.64 0.39 -14.98
N TYR A 52 -5.36 1.45 -15.33
CA TYR A 52 -6.17 1.51 -16.53
C TYR A 52 -5.31 1.40 -17.81
N ASN A 53 -4.23 2.17 -17.89
CA ASN A 53 -3.35 2.16 -19.07
C ASN A 53 -2.59 0.83 -19.21
N GLU A 54 -2.06 0.29 -18.12
CA GLU A 54 -1.36 -1.00 -18.18
C GLU A 54 -2.33 -2.14 -18.56
N ARG A 55 -3.59 -2.08 -18.12
CA ARG A 55 -4.64 -3.02 -18.56
C ARG A 55 -4.84 -2.97 -20.08
N ASN A 56 -4.92 -1.77 -20.64
CA ASN A 56 -5.13 -1.55 -22.07
C ASN A 56 -3.92 -1.95 -22.92
N ILE A 57 -2.70 -1.66 -22.46
CA ILE A 57 -1.46 -2.00 -23.19
C ILE A 57 -1.25 -3.52 -23.25
N THR A 58 -1.60 -4.25 -22.20
CA THR A 58 -1.26 -5.68 -22.07
C THR A 58 -2.37 -6.64 -22.51
N ASN A 59 -3.51 -6.13 -23.01
CA ASN A 59 -4.73 -6.91 -23.32
C ASN A 59 -5.06 -7.92 -22.19
N HIS A 60 -4.88 -7.49 -20.93
CA HIS A 60 -5.18 -8.23 -19.70
C HIS A 60 -4.36 -9.51 -19.45
N LYS A 61 -3.28 -9.78 -20.19
CA LYS A 61 -2.49 -11.00 -20.00
C LYS A 61 -1.72 -10.97 -18.67
N THR A 62 -0.81 -10.01 -18.46
CA THR A 62 -0.17 -9.70 -17.16
C THR A 62 0.33 -8.26 -17.17
N TYR A 63 0.35 -7.57 -16.02
CA TYR A 63 0.73 -6.16 -15.90
C TYR A 63 2.25 -5.95 -15.88
N PHE A 64 3.03 -6.77 -15.17
CA PHE A 64 4.46 -6.52 -14.91
C PHE A 64 5.40 -7.65 -15.32
N LEU A 65 4.93 -8.90 -15.34
CA LEU A 65 5.80 -10.08 -15.48
C LEU A 65 6.44 -10.30 -16.85
N PHE A 66 6.05 -9.56 -17.89
CA PHE A 66 6.66 -9.66 -19.21
C PHE A 66 7.96 -8.86 -19.34
N ASP A 67 8.20 -7.90 -18.46
CA ASP A 67 9.33 -6.97 -18.52
C ASP A 67 10.10 -7.02 -17.19
N LYS A 68 11.36 -7.47 -17.27
CA LYS A 68 12.20 -7.70 -16.09
C LYS A 68 12.48 -6.41 -15.32
N GLU A 69 12.66 -5.29 -16.02
CA GLU A 69 12.95 -4.01 -15.39
C GLU A 69 11.69 -3.47 -14.68
N ARG A 70 10.54 -3.52 -15.35
CA ARG A 70 9.26 -3.11 -14.76
C ARG A 70 8.89 -3.96 -13.56
N PHE A 71 9.05 -5.28 -13.65
CA PHE A 71 8.78 -6.17 -12.53
C PHE A 71 9.67 -5.84 -11.33
N LYS A 72 10.97 -5.63 -11.55
CA LYS A 72 11.90 -5.25 -10.48
C LYS A 72 11.50 -3.94 -9.81
N VAL A 73 11.21 -2.89 -10.60
CA VAL A 73 10.78 -1.59 -10.07
C VAL A 73 9.49 -1.71 -9.28
N PHE A 74 8.56 -2.55 -9.75
CA PHE A 74 7.30 -2.77 -9.06
C PHE A 74 7.47 -3.51 -7.73
N GLU A 75 8.32 -4.53 -7.69
CA GLU A 75 8.68 -5.26 -6.48
C GLU A 75 9.42 -4.38 -5.47
N ASP A 76 10.35 -3.54 -5.95
CA ASP A 76 11.06 -2.54 -5.13
C ASP A 76 10.08 -1.53 -4.51
N PHE A 77 9.09 -1.07 -5.28
CA PHE A 77 8.07 -0.15 -4.81
C PHE A 77 7.15 -0.78 -3.74
N LEU A 78 6.71 -2.03 -3.94
CA LEU A 78 5.92 -2.76 -2.93
C LEU A 78 6.72 -3.00 -1.65
N PHE A 79 8.00 -3.34 -1.78
CA PHE A 79 8.90 -3.49 -0.66
C PHE A 79 9.07 -2.18 0.14
N PHE A 80 9.20 -1.05 -0.57
CA PHE A 80 9.21 0.27 0.04
C PHE A 80 7.93 0.54 0.86
N LEU A 81 6.74 0.32 0.29
CA LEU A 81 5.47 0.52 0.98
C LEU A 81 5.35 -0.34 2.25
N ASN A 82 5.75 -1.61 2.17
CA ASN A 82 5.77 -2.52 3.32
C ASN A 82 6.68 -2.00 4.43
N THR A 83 7.87 -1.54 4.06
CA THR A 83 8.86 -1.02 5.01
C THR A 83 8.33 0.19 5.76
N ARG A 84 7.71 1.16 5.06
CA ARG A 84 7.10 2.34 5.69
C ARG A 84 5.95 1.98 6.63
N LEU A 85 5.05 1.07 6.22
CA LEU A 85 3.97 0.58 7.08
C LEU A 85 4.51 -0.05 8.37
N GLU A 86 5.60 -0.80 8.28
CA GLU A 86 6.20 -1.45 9.45
C GLU A 86 6.95 -0.45 10.34
N GLU A 87 7.83 0.35 9.77
CA GLU A 87 8.71 1.25 10.52
C GLU A 87 7.95 2.44 11.13
N ASP A 88 7.15 3.13 10.32
CA ASP A 88 6.54 4.39 10.76
C ASP A 88 5.33 4.13 11.68
N PHE A 89 4.63 3.00 11.47
CA PHE A 89 3.46 2.64 12.26
C PHE A 89 3.73 1.53 13.23
N LEU A 90 4.04 0.30 12.80
CA LEU A 90 4.14 -0.83 13.74
C LEU A 90 5.23 -0.61 14.80
N GLN A 91 6.38 -0.06 14.41
CA GLN A 91 7.52 0.23 15.28
C GLN A 91 7.47 1.60 15.99
N ASN A 92 6.40 2.39 15.80
CA ASN A 92 6.17 3.69 16.45
C ASN A 92 7.25 4.75 16.19
N LYS A 93 7.85 4.80 14.99
CA LYS A 93 8.85 5.84 14.68
C LYS A 93 8.22 7.24 14.54
N ILE A 94 6.95 7.34 14.16
CA ILE A 94 6.20 8.60 14.17
C ILE A 94 5.48 8.74 15.53
N LYS A 95 5.93 9.69 16.36
CA LYS A 95 5.28 10.03 17.64
C LYS A 95 4.10 10.98 17.37
N SER A 96 2.98 10.69 18.01
CA SER A 96 1.59 11.04 17.66
C SER A 96 1.16 12.51 17.79
N HIS A 97 2.04 13.48 17.58
CA HIS A 97 1.76 14.86 18.04
C HIS A 97 0.87 15.65 17.08
N ASP A 98 0.68 15.21 15.82
CA ASP A 98 -0.19 15.90 14.87
C ASP A 98 -0.99 14.94 13.96
N PHE A 99 -2.31 14.93 14.17
CA PHE A 99 -3.24 13.85 13.84
C PHE A 99 -3.67 13.83 12.38
N SER A 100 -3.92 15.00 11.80
CA SER A 100 -4.52 15.11 10.47
C SER A 100 -3.55 14.58 9.39
N HIS A 101 -2.26 14.79 9.60
CA HIS A 101 -1.16 14.37 8.74
C HIS A 101 -0.95 12.85 8.72
N ILE A 102 -1.02 12.22 9.89
CA ILE A 102 -0.88 10.77 10.03
C ILE A 102 -2.00 10.05 9.27
N VAL A 103 -3.25 10.54 9.31
CA VAL A 103 -4.38 9.86 8.65
C VAL A 103 -4.20 9.80 7.12
N TYR A 104 -3.80 10.89 6.48
CA TYR A 104 -3.59 10.91 5.02
C TYR A 104 -2.37 10.10 4.59
N TYR A 105 -1.29 10.21 5.34
CA TYR A 105 -0.08 9.43 5.12
C TYR A 105 -0.37 7.93 5.22
N THR A 106 -1.03 7.51 6.29
CA THR A 106 -1.36 6.11 6.52
C THR A 106 -2.34 5.57 5.49
N SER A 107 -3.37 6.36 5.16
CA SER A 107 -4.37 5.98 4.16
C SER A 107 -3.74 5.80 2.78
N SER A 108 -2.78 6.66 2.43
CA SER A 108 -1.98 6.54 1.21
C SER A 108 -1.20 5.21 1.20
N LEU A 109 -0.49 4.89 2.28
CA LEU A 109 0.30 3.66 2.36
C LEU A 109 -0.57 2.40 2.28
N ILE A 110 -1.67 2.35 3.03
CA ILE A 110 -2.58 1.20 3.03
C ILE A 110 -3.23 1.04 1.65
N GLY A 111 -3.76 2.12 1.06
CA GLY A 111 -4.41 2.08 -0.24
C GLY A 111 -3.46 1.66 -1.37
N ASN A 112 -2.26 2.23 -1.42
CA ASN A 112 -1.23 1.85 -2.38
C ASN A 112 -0.83 0.38 -2.20
N ASN A 113 -0.54 -0.04 -0.97
CA ASN A 113 -0.13 -1.40 -0.69
C ASN A 113 -1.19 -2.41 -1.14
N TRP A 114 -2.46 -2.11 -0.84
CA TRP A 114 -3.59 -2.93 -1.20
C TRP A 114 -3.75 -3.08 -2.72
N GLY A 115 -3.85 -1.95 -3.43
CA GLY A 115 -4.09 -1.94 -4.88
C GLY A 115 -2.97 -2.62 -5.67
N PHE A 116 -1.71 -2.31 -5.33
CA PHE A 116 -0.57 -2.86 -6.04
C PHE A 116 -0.28 -4.32 -5.66
N SER A 117 -0.42 -4.71 -4.39
CA SER A 117 -0.23 -6.12 -3.99
C SER A 117 -1.28 -7.04 -4.61
N HIS A 118 -2.52 -6.57 -4.79
CA HIS A 118 -3.54 -7.32 -5.50
C HIS A 118 -3.11 -7.65 -6.94
N ILE A 119 -2.51 -6.68 -7.65
CA ILE A 119 -2.02 -6.89 -9.01
C ILE A 119 -0.81 -7.81 -9.03
N TYR A 120 0.14 -7.60 -8.11
CA TYR A 120 1.33 -8.44 -7.97
C TYR A 120 0.95 -9.92 -7.80
N ILE A 121 0.01 -10.21 -6.90
CA ILE A 121 -0.51 -11.56 -6.68
C ILE A 121 -1.21 -12.09 -7.92
N GLY A 122 -2.10 -11.29 -8.52
CA GLY A 122 -2.84 -11.67 -9.72
C GLY A 122 -1.92 -12.02 -10.89
N ASP A 123 -0.84 -11.29 -11.06
CA ASP A 123 0.18 -11.55 -12.08
C ASP A 123 1.00 -12.80 -11.74
N LEU A 124 1.55 -12.89 -10.52
CA LEU A 124 2.35 -14.05 -10.11
C LEU A 124 1.58 -15.36 -10.24
N SER A 125 0.29 -15.37 -9.88
CA SER A 125 -0.55 -16.57 -10.00
C SER A 125 -0.69 -17.06 -11.44
N LYS A 126 -0.64 -16.16 -12.44
CA LYS A 126 -0.75 -16.54 -13.85
C LYS A 126 0.54 -17.11 -14.44
N LYS A 127 1.70 -16.73 -13.92
CA LYS A 127 3.02 -17.07 -14.48
C LYS A 127 4.06 -17.44 -13.42
N PHE A 128 3.65 -18.25 -12.45
CA PHE A 128 4.52 -18.68 -11.37
C PHE A 128 5.71 -19.51 -11.86
N THR A 129 6.87 -19.30 -11.23
CA THR A 129 8.11 -20.11 -11.38
C THR A 129 8.94 -19.98 -10.09
N CYS A 130 9.78 -20.96 -9.75
CA CYS A 130 10.58 -20.94 -8.51
C CYS A 130 11.59 -19.80 -8.39
N LYS A 131 11.92 -19.09 -9.48
CA LYS A 131 12.72 -17.85 -9.41
C LYS A 131 12.07 -16.73 -8.56
N PHE A 132 10.77 -16.83 -8.28
CA PHE A 132 10.06 -15.89 -7.43
C PHE A 132 10.12 -16.25 -5.95
N ASP A 133 10.72 -17.40 -5.59
CA ASP A 133 11.08 -17.69 -4.21
C ASP A 133 12.29 -16.87 -3.80
N ASN A 134 11.99 -15.66 -3.35
CA ASN A 134 12.97 -14.70 -2.88
C ASN A 134 12.41 -13.93 -1.68
N SER A 135 13.30 -13.28 -0.94
CA SER A 135 12.94 -12.57 0.29
C SER A 135 11.92 -11.44 0.08
N LYS A 136 11.95 -10.73 -1.06
CA LYS A 136 11.00 -9.66 -1.34
C LYS A 136 9.60 -10.20 -1.60
N THR A 137 9.47 -11.23 -2.44
CA THR A 137 8.19 -11.91 -2.67
C THR A 137 7.62 -12.41 -1.34
N ALA A 138 8.43 -13.07 -0.51
CA ALA A 138 8.00 -13.59 0.79
C ALA A 138 7.46 -12.48 1.70
N ILE A 139 8.15 -11.34 1.77
CA ILE A 139 7.73 -10.18 2.56
C ILE A 139 6.43 -9.59 2.01
N ILE A 140 6.32 -9.38 0.69
CA ILE A 140 5.11 -8.84 0.06
C ILE A 140 3.88 -9.71 0.35
N LEU A 141 3.99 -11.03 0.13
CA LEU A 141 2.90 -11.97 0.37
C LEU A 141 2.53 -12.05 1.87
N ASN A 142 3.52 -12.02 2.77
CA ASN A 142 3.28 -12.02 4.21
C ASN A 142 2.60 -10.74 4.69
N THR A 143 3.03 -9.59 4.19
CA THR A 143 2.39 -8.30 4.51
C THR A 143 0.95 -8.27 4.00
N MET A 144 0.70 -8.74 2.78
CA MET A 144 -0.66 -8.82 2.24
C MET A 144 -1.58 -9.70 3.11
N ARG A 145 -1.07 -10.83 3.62
CA ARG A 145 -1.83 -11.70 4.55
C ARG A 145 -2.13 -11.00 5.88
N LYS A 146 -1.23 -10.16 6.35
CA LYS A 146 -1.35 -9.41 7.61
C LYS A 146 -2.01 -8.06 7.43
N LEU A 147 -2.32 -7.64 6.20
CA LEU A 147 -2.72 -6.27 5.89
C LEU A 147 -3.97 -5.88 6.66
N ASN A 148 -4.96 -6.77 6.81
CA ASN A 148 -6.15 -6.52 7.62
C ASN A 148 -5.79 -6.23 9.08
N LYS A 149 -4.89 -7.02 9.67
CA LYS A 149 -4.42 -6.80 11.06
C LYS A 149 -3.60 -5.52 11.18
N ILE A 150 -2.80 -5.18 10.17
CA ILE A 150 -2.02 -3.93 10.12
C ILE A 150 -3.01 -2.75 10.07
N THR A 151 -3.98 -2.79 9.17
CA THR A 151 -5.05 -1.79 9.03
C THR A 151 -5.84 -1.65 10.32
N ASP A 152 -6.24 -2.75 10.97
CA ASP A 152 -6.98 -2.72 12.23
C ASP A 152 -6.14 -2.10 13.36
N ASN A 153 -4.87 -2.47 13.47
CA ASN A 153 -3.97 -1.91 14.48
C ASN A 153 -3.73 -0.42 14.29
N VAL A 154 -3.49 -0.01 13.05
CA VAL A 154 -3.38 1.39 12.66
C VAL A 154 -4.67 2.13 13.01
N THR A 155 -5.82 1.60 12.59
CA THR A 155 -7.13 2.21 12.84
C THR A 155 -7.43 2.31 14.33
N ARG A 156 -7.08 1.28 15.10
CA ARG A 156 -7.22 1.26 16.55
C ARG A 156 -6.35 2.32 17.21
N ARG A 157 -5.13 2.55 16.74
CA ARG A 157 -4.27 3.63 17.25
C ARG A 157 -4.83 5.01 16.91
N ILE A 158 -5.25 5.21 15.66
CA ILE A 158 -6.01 6.40 15.24
C ILE A 158 -7.22 6.65 16.16
N ARG A 159 -7.94 5.60 16.58
CA ARG A 159 -9.11 5.68 17.47
C ARG A 159 -8.79 5.82 18.96
N LYS A 160 -7.66 5.29 19.44
CA LYS A 160 -7.31 5.26 20.88
C LYS A 160 -6.69 6.58 21.29
N ASP A 161 -5.91 7.19 20.41
CA ASP A 161 -5.17 8.40 20.72
C ASP A 161 -6.01 9.68 20.46
N PHE A 162 -7.26 9.54 19.96
CA PHE A 162 -8.16 10.68 19.64
C PHE A 162 -9.66 10.41 19.86
N PHE A 163 -10.38 11.46 20.25
CA PHE A 163 -11.83 11.59 20.10
C PHE A 163 -12.17 11.94 18.64
N LEU A 164 -12.20 10.95 17.75
CA LEU A 164 -12.96 11.12 16.52
C LEU A 164 -14.42 11.34 16.92
N ASP A 165 -15.05 12.39 16.39
CA ASP A 165 -16.51 12.42 16.27
C ASP A 165 -16.95 11.09 15.63
N ASN A 166 -17.99 10.48 16.21
CA ASN A 166 -18.52 9.18 15.80
C ASN A 166 -18.74 9.08 14.28
N GLN A 167 -19.08 10.18 13.59
CA GLN A 167 -19.33 10.19 12.15
C GLN A 167 -18.06 9.96 11.32
N ALA A 168 -16.95 10.64 11.64
CA ALA A 168 -15.67 10.44 10.95
C ALA A 168 -15.12 9.02 11.20
N LYS A 169 -15.32 8.50 12.41
CA LYS A 169 -14.93 7.15 12.82
C LYS A 169 -15.69 6.07 12.06
N GLU A 170 -17.00 6.21 11.93
CA GLU A 170 -17.83 5.27 11.18
C GLU A 170 -17.55 5.34 9.67
N LYS A 171 -17.32 6.53 9.11
CA LYS A 171 -16.96 6.67 7.68
C LYS A 171 -15.60 6.05 7.35
N LEU A 172 -14.60 6.23 8.21
CA LEU A 172 -13.30 5.57 8.07
C LEU A 172 -13.44 4.04 8.19
N LYS A 173 -14.22 3.56 9.16
CA LYS A 173 -14.52 2.14 9.35
C LYS A 173 -15.24 1.55 8.14
N GLU A 174 -16.21 2.26 7.57
CA GLU A 174 -16.95 1.85 6.38
C GLU A 174 -16.03 1.79 5.16
N ASN A 175 -15.15 2.77 4.98
CA ASN A 175 -14.15 2.74 3.89
C ASN A 175 -13.18 1.57 4.06
N ILE A 176 -12.69 1.34 5.28
CA ILE A 176 -11.84 0.18 5.58
C ILE A 176 -12.61 -1.12 5.32
N ASN A 177 -13.83 -1.26 5.81
CA ASN A 177 -14.65 -2.45 5.61
C ASN A 177 -14.94 -2.69 4.13
N LYS A 178 -15.25 -1.65 3.35
CA LYS A 178 -15.41 -1.75 1.88
C LYS A 178 -14.12 -2.20 1.21
N ILE A 179 -12.96 -1.71 1.65
CA ILE A 179 -11.65 -2.16 1.17
C ILE A 179 -11.39 -3.63 1.55
N LEU A 180 -11.77 -4.04 2.77
CA LEU A 180 -11.63 -5.41 3.28
C LEU A 180 -12.60 -6.38 2.59
N GLU A 181 -13.83 -5.96 2.28
CA GLU A 181 -14.82 -6.72 1.51
C GLU A 181 -14.38 -6.85 0.04
N ASN A 182 -13.79 -5.78 -0.51
CA ASN A 182 -13.17 -5.82 -1.83
C ASN A 182 -11.92 -6.70 -1.88
N PHE A 183 -11.41 -7.17 -0.73
CA PHE A 183 -10.38 -8.21 -0.63
C PHE A 183 -11.05 -9.54 -0.99
N ASN A 184 -11.39 -9.68 -2.26
CA ASN A 184 -12.26 -10.74 -2.73
C ASN A 184 -11.65 -12.13 -2.41
N LYS A 185 -12.53 -13.13 -2.27
CA LYS A 185 -12.12 -14.54 -2.07
C LYS A 185 -11.05 -14.99 -3.06
N LYS A 186 -11.11 -14.49 -4.31
CA LYS A 186 -10.15 -14.79 -5.38
C LYS A 186 -8.72 -14.36 -5.04
N THR A 187 -8.53 -13.22 -4.40
CA THR A 187 -7.22 -12.71 -3.97
C THR A 187 -6.64 -13.60 -2.87
N LEU A 188 -7.48 -14.00 -1.91
CA LEU A 188 -7.06 -14.91 -0.84
C LEU A 188 -6.70 -16.31 -1.39
N THR A 189 -7.49 -16.84 -2.34
CA THR A 189 -7.19 -18.10 -3.02
C THR A 189 -5.87 -18.02 -3.79
N ASN A 190 -5.64 -16.94 -4.53
CA ASN A 190 -4.39 -16.72 -5.27
C ASN A 190 -3.19 -16.60 -4.32
N LEU A 191 -3.35 -15.87 -3.21
CA LEU A 191 -2.33 -15.71 -2.18
C LEU A 191 -1.94 -17.07 -1.56
N ASN A 192 -2.93 -17.86 -1.13
CA ASN A 192 -2.69 -19.19 -0.55
C ASN A 192 -2.02 -20.13 -1.57
N THR A 193 -2.47 -20.10 -2.82
CA THR A 193 -1.89 -20.90 -3.90
C THR A 193 -0.43 -20.55 -4.14
N LEU A 194 -0.09 -19.25 -4.20
CA LEU A 194 1.28 -18.80 -4.37
C LEU A 194 2.17 -19.22 -3.20
N GLN A 195 1.68 -19.09 -1.96
CA GLN A 195 2.45 -19.49 -0.78
C GLN A 195 2.72 -21.00 -0.73
N SER A 196 1.75 -21.84 -1.14
CA SER A 196 1.98 -23.28 -1.25
C SER A 196 3.03 -23.60 -2.31
N LYS A 197 2.91 -23.01 -3.51
CA LYS A 197 3.88 -23.21 -4.60
C LYS A 197 5.29 -22.75 -4.24
N LEU A 198 5.43 -21.66 -3.48
CA LEU A 198 6.74 -21.21 -2.98
C LEU A 198 7.37 -22.22 -2.02
N LYS A 199 6.58 -22.84 -1.14
CA LYS A 199 7.10 -23.89 -0.23
C LYS A 199 7.59 -25.13 -0.98
N GLU A 200 6.98 -25.44 -2.12
CA GLU A 200 7.40 -26.55 -2.99
C GLU A 200 8.79 -26.28 -3.61
N CYS A 201 9.12 -25.01 -3.90
CA CYS A 201 10.43 -24.63 -4.44
C CYS A 201 11.59 -24.78 -3.45
N THR A 202 11.33 -24.65 -2.14
CA THR A 202 12.33 -24.93 -1.09
C THR A 202 12.63 -26.42 -0.90
N ASN A 203 11.85 -27.31 -1.51
CA ASN A 203 11.98 -28.76 -1.39
C ASN A 203 12.57 -29.42 -2.67
N GLU A 204 13.00 -28.63 -3.65
CA GLU A 204 13.82 -29.05 -4.82
C GLU A 204 15.31 -28.82 -4.54
#